data_AF-A0A3G2KWX1-F1
#
_entry.id   AF-A0A3G2KWX1-F1
#
_cell.length_a   1.000
_cell.length_b   1.000
_cell.length_c   1.000
_cell.angle_alpha   90.00
_cell.angle_beta   90.00
_cell.angle_gamma   90.00
#
_symmetry.space_group_name_H-M   'P 1'
#
loop_
_entity.id
_entity.type
_entity.pdbx_description
1 polymer ?
#
loop_
_entity_poly.entity_id
_entity_poly.type
_entity_poly.pdbx_seq_one_letter_code
_entity_poly.pdbx_strand_id
1 'polypeptide(L)'
;MSAETPLKDLPKVDPTLKGQLEGFSAVNLKKIETEEKIHLPNKEDIENEKGQQALRQGIEGFDHTALKKAQTAEKNTLPTKEMIEEEKKA
;
A
#
# COMPACT_ATOMS: atom_id res chain seq x y z
N MET A 1 11.35 8.38 35.15
CA MET A 1 12.61 9.06 35.50
C MET A 1 13.68 8.53 34.58
N SER A 2 13.91 9.16 33.42
CA SER A 2 15.01 8.77 32.54
C SER A 2 16.30 9.19 33.22
N ALA A 3 17.17 8.22 33.54
CA ALA A 3 18.45 8.49 34.18
C ALA A 3 19.32 9.33 33.24
N GLU A 4 19.70 10.53 33.68
CA GLU A 4 20.66 11.39 33.00
C GLU A 4 22.03 10.68 33.04
N THR A 5 22.50 10.19 31.90
CA THR A 5 23.86 9.67 31.78
C THR A 5 24.85 10.84 31.84
N PRO A 6 25.85 10.80 32.73
CA PRO A 6 26.79 11.90 32.86
C PRO A 6 27.68 12.01 31.61
N LEU A 7 27.97 13.24 31.17
CA LEU A 7 28.63 13.56 29.90
C LEU A 7 29.93 12.77 29.60
N LYS A 8 30.63 12.36 30.67
CA LYS A 8 31.88 11.58 30.64
C LYS A 8 31.72 10.11 30.20
N ASP A 9 30.51 9.56 30.34
CA ASP A 9 30.21 8.14 30.05
C ASP A 9 29.62 7.97 28.64
N LEU A 10 29.44 9.08 27.89
CA LEU A 10 29.05 9.01 26.49
C LEU A 10 30.25 8.59 25.61
N PRO A 11 30.02 7.80 24.55
CA PRO A 11 31.06 7.43 23.61
C PRO A 11 31.67 8.70 22.99
N LYS A 12 33.01 8.77 23.04
CA LYS A 12 33.75 9.90 22.45
C LYS A 12 33.70 9.79 20.94
N VAL A 13 33.36 10.90 20.29
CA VAL A 13 33.40 11.02 18.83
C VAL A 13 34.83 10.79 18.34
N ASP A 14 34.97 10.03 17.25
CA ASP A 14 36.27 9.75 16.64
C ASP A 14 37.05 11.06 16.37
N PRO A 15 38.36 11.13 16.68
CA PRO A 15 39.15 12.35 16.50
C PRO A 15 39.13 12.90 15.07
N THR A 16 39.03 12.02 14.08
CA THR A 16 38.96 12.37 12.65
C THR A 16 37.65 13.07 12.34
N LEU A 17 36.53 12.51 12.81
CA LEU A 17 35.20 13.08 12.64
C LEU A 17 35.06 14.42 13.37
N LYS A 18 35.64 14.54 14.57
CA LYS A 18 35.68 15.79 15.33
C LYS A 18 36.39 16.90 14.55
N GLY A 19 37.56 16.62 13.97
CA GLY A 19 38.29 17.58 13.14
C GLY A 19 37.54 17.98 11.86
N GLN A 20 36.87 17.03 11.21
CA GLN A 20 36.04 17.30 10.03
C GLN A 20 34.83 18.18 10.35
N LEU A 21 34.22 18.01 11.52
CA LEU A 21 33.10 18.84 11.98
C LEU A 21 33.55 20.24 12.39
N GLU A 22 34.69 20.37 13.06
CA GLU A 22 35.26 21.68 13.44
C GLU A 22 35.69 22.51 12.23
N GLY A 23 36.20 21.85 11.18
CA GLY A 23 36.53 22.48 9.89
C GLY A 23 35.38 22.54 8.89
N PHE A 24 34.18 22.07 9.27
CA PHE A 24 33.04 22.04 8.37
C PHE A 24 32.61 23.46 8.03
N SER A 25 32.52 23.74 6.74
CA SER A 25 32.09 25.04 6.24
C SER A 25 30.91 24.85 5.30
N ALA A 26 29.76 25.37 5.71
CA ALA A 26 28.52 25.28 4.93
C ALA A 26 28.63 25.95 3.55
N VAL A 27 29.58 26.88 3.36
CA VAL A 27 29.84 27.49 2.05
C VAL A 27 30.50 26.55 1.04
N ASN A 28 31.10 25.45 1.51
CA ASN A 28 31.67 24.41 0.65
C ASN A 28 30.61 23.39 0.18
N LEU A 29 29.38 23.47 0.69
CA LEU A 29 28.27 22.68 0.17
C LEU A 29 27.90 23.18 -1.22
N LYS A 30 27.65 22.24 -2.13
CA LYS A 30 27.10 22.58 -3.44
C LYS A 30 25.73 23.22 -3.24
N LYS A 31 25.55 24.44 -3.76
CA LYS A 31 24.23 25.05 -3.82
C LYS A 31 23.35 24.18 -4.72
N ILE A 32 22.23 23.72 -4.16
CA ILE A 32 21.20 23.01 -4.89
C ILE A 32 19.92 23.84 -4.80
N GLU A 33 19.29 24.07 -5.94
CA GLU A 33 17.96 24.67 -5.99
C GLU A 33 16.95 23.63 -5.50
N THR A 34 16.18 23.99 -4.47
CA THR A 34 15.15 23.10 -3.93
C THR A 34 13.83 23.52 -4.54
N GLU A 35 13.26 22.67 -5.39
CA GLU A 35 11.93 22.88 -5.94
C GLU A 35 10.89 22.27 -5.00
N GLU A 36 10.01 23.11 -4.45
CA GLU A 36 8.80 22.65 -3.77
C GLU A 36 7.78 22.24 -4.84
N LYS A 37 7.63 20.93 -5.03
CA LYS A 37 6.65 20.39 -5.98
C LYS A 37 5.23 20.45 -5.40
N ILE A 38 4.64 21.63 -5.36
CA ILE A 38 3.19 21.81 -5.16
C ILE A 38 2.53 21.77 -6.53
N HIS A 39 2.19 20.58 -7.03
CA HIS A 39 1.32 20.46 -8.19
C HIS A 39 -0.12 20.31 -7.72
N LEU A 40 -0.98 21.21 -8.18
CA LEU A 40 -2.42 21.02 -8.12
C LEU A 40 -2.78 19.78 -8.95
N PRO A 41 -3.76 18.97 -8.50
CA PRO A 41 -4.32 17.90 -9.34
C PRO A 41 -4.75 18.49 -10.70
N ASN A 42 -4.41 17.80 -11.77
CA ASN A 42 -4.85 18.18 -13.11
C ASN A 42 -6.33 17.84 -13.29
N LYS A 43 -6.94 18.35 -14.37
CA LYS A 43 -8.34 18.03 -14.71
C LYS A 43 -8.57 16.52 -14.84
N GLU A 44 -7.61 15.81 -15.43
CA GLU A 44 -7.65 14.36 -15.58
C GLU A 44 -7.65 13.63 -14.23
N ASP A 45 -6.84 14.09 -13.26
CA ASP A 45 -6.79 13.49 -11.93
C ASP A 45 -8.15 13.63 -11.20
N ILE A 46 -8.80 14.79 -11.35
CA ILE A 46 -10.12 15.07 -10.76
C ILE A 46 -11.21 14.22 -11.43
N GLU A 47 -11.19 14.11 -12.77
CA GLU A 47 -12.15 13.29 -13.51
C GLU A 47 -12.03 11.81 -13.14
N ASN A 48 -10.79 11.31 -13.04
CA ASN A 48 -10.50 9.95 -12.62
C ASN A 48 -11.00 9.69 -11.19
N GLU A 49 -10.70 10.60 -10.24
CA GLU A 49 -11.15 10.45 -8.85
C GLU A 49 -12.69 10.47 -8.75
N LYS A 50 -13.34 11.36 -9.49
CA LYS A 50 -14.82 11.42 -9.56
C LYS A 50 -15.41 10.13 -10.11
N GLY A 51 -14.82 9.57 -11.16
CA GLY A 51 -15.23 8.28 -11.72
C GLY A 51 -15.11 7.14 -10.71
N GLN A 52 -13.98 7.06 -10.01
CA GLN A 52 -13.77 6.05 -8.98
C GLN A 52 -14.73 6.23 -7.79
N GLN A 53 -15.00 7.46 -7.38
CA GLN A 53 -15.94 7.74 -6.29
C GLN A 53 -17.36 7.31 -6.67
N ALA A 54 -17.79 7.62 -7.89
CA ALA A 54 -19.09 7.18 -8.40
C ALA A 54 -19.20 5.65 -8.45
N LEU A 55 -18.15 4.95 -8.88
CA LEU A 55 -18.09 3.49 -8.87
C LEU A 55 -18.23 2.92 -7.45
N ARG A 56 -17.44 3.46 -6.49
CA ARG A 56 -17.48 3.03 -5.09
C ARG A 56 -18.87 3.22 -4.49
N GLN A 57 -19.46 4.39 -4.67
CA GLN A 57 -20.83 4.68 -4.20
C GLN A 57 -21.87 3.77 -4.86
N GLY A 58 -21.72 3.49 -6.15
CA GLY A 58 -22.59 2.56 -6.87
C GLY A 58 -22.54 1.15 -6.31
N ILE A 59 -21.38 0.67 -5.87
CA ILE A 59 -21.20 -0.66 -5.27
C ILE A 59 -21.71 -0.67 -3.82
N GLU A 60 -21.31 0.30 -3.00
CA GLU A 60 -21.70 0.40 -1.59
C GLU A 60 -23.22 0.57 -1.41
N GLY A 61 -23.84 1.36 -2.29
CA GLY A 61 -25.28 1.63 -2.29
C GLY A 61 -26.10 0.67 -3.16
N PHE A 62 -25.51 -0.37 -3.73
CA PHE A 62 -26.23 -1.26 -4.63
C PHE A 62 -27.32 -2.06 -3.88
N ASP A 63 -28.57 -1.85 -4.27
CA ASP A 63 -29.69 -2.64 -3.77
C ASP A 63 -29.71 -4.03 -4.42
N HIS A 64 -29.30 -5.05 -3.66
CA HIS A 64 -29.28 -6.44 -4.12
C HIS A 64 -30.69 -6.97 -4.47
N THR A 65 -31.77 -6.33 -4.02
CA THR A 65 -33.13 -6.71 -4.39
C THR A 65 -33.48 -6.30 -5.83
N ALA A 66 -32.74 -5.37 -6.42
CA ALA A 66 -32.86 -4.98 -7.83
C ALA A 66 -32.31 -6.06 -8.79
N LEU A 67 -31.61 -7.08 -8.30
CA LEU A 67 -31.16 -8.20 -9.12
C LEU A 67 -32.35 -9.06 -9.56
N LYS A 68 -32.41 -9.34 -10.86
CA LYS A 68 -33.39 -10.27 -11.42
C LYS A 68 -33.17 -11.67 -10.84
N LYS A 69 -34.26 -12.31 -10.43
CA LYS A 69 -34.22 -13.70 -9.97
C LYS A 69 -33.78 -14.60 -11.11
N ALA A 70 -32.81 -15.46 -10.84
CA ALA A 70 -32.33 -16.48 -11.76
C ALA A 70 -32.41 -17.85 -11.07
N GLN A 71 -32.90 -18.85 -11.78
CA GLN A 71 -32.86 -20.24 -11.33
C GLN A 71 -31.54 -20.86 -11.79
N THR A 72 -30.65 -21.16 -10.84
CA THR A 72 -29.38 -21.82 -11.13
C THR A 72 -29.56 -23.33 -11.11
N ALA A 73 -29.23 -24.01 -12.21
CA ALA A 73 -29.21 -25.48 -12.28
C ALA A 73 -27.77 -25.98 -12.07
N GLU A 74 -27.46 -26.40 -10.84
CA GLU A 74 -26.17 -27.00 -10.50
C GLU A 74 -26.14 -28.47 -10.97
N LYS A 75 -25.37 -28.75 -12.02
CA LYS A 75 -25.18 -30.11 -12.55
C LYS A 75 -24.02 -30.83 -11.85
N ASN A 76 -24.07 -30.85 -10.52
CA ASN A 76 -23.09 -31.57 -9.71
C ASN A 76 -23.74 -32.83 -9.14
N THR A 77 -24.05 -33.79 -10.02
CA THR A 77 -24.58 -35.08 -9.60
C THR A 77 -23.44 -35.94 -9.10
N LEU A 78 -23.58 -36.48 -7.88
CA LEU A 78 -22.66 -37.52 -7.42
C LEU A 78 -22.74 -38.73 -8.38
N PRO A 79 -21.61 -39.38 -8.69
CA PRO A 79 -21.61 -40.58 -9.51
C PRO A 79 -22.51 -41.65 -8.87
N THR A 80 -23.27 -42.36 -9.70
CA THR A 80 -24.11 -43.46 -9.22
C THR A 80 -23.25 -44.65 -8.83
N LYS A 81 -23.81 -45.56 -8.01
CA LYS A 81 -23.11 -46.79 -7.61
C LYS A 81 -22.66 -47.62 -8.81
N GLU A 82 -23.48 -47.64 -9.86
CA GLU A 82 -23.21 -48.35 -11.12
C GLU A 82 -21.98 -47.77 -11.83
N MET A 83 -21.88 -46.44 -11.95
CA MET A 83 -20.71 -45.78 -12.56
C MET A 83 -19.42 -46.05 -11.77
N ILE A 84 -19.52 -46.06 -10.44
CA ILE A 84 -18.37 -46.35 -9.56
C ILE A 84 -17.91 -47.80 -9.72
N GLU A 85 -18.86 -48.74 -9.84
CA GLU A 85 -18.54 -50.15 -10.06
C GLU A 85 -17.97 -50.43 -11.46
N GLU A 86 -18.43 -49.71 -12.47
CA GLU A 86 -17.90 -49.79 -13.83
C GLU A 86 -16.46 -49.25 -13.92
N GLU A 87 -16.17 -48.10 -13.31
CA GLU A 87 -14.79 -47.57 -13.20
C GLU A 87 -13.87 -48.49 -12.40
N LYS A 88 -14.36 -49.15 -11.35
CA LYS A 88 -13.55 -50.11 -10.57
C LYS A 88 -13.18 -51.38 -11.32
N LYS A 89 -13.89 -51.69 -12.41
CA LYS A 89 -13.66 -52.89 -13.23
C LYS A 89 -12.74 -52.63 -14.42
N ALA A 90 -12.48 -51.37 -14.76
CA ALA A 90 -11.49 -50.95 -15.74
C ALA A 90 -10.07 -50.97 -15.14
#